data_AF-A0A3S4XTT6-F1
#
_entry.id   AF-A0A3S4XTT6-F1
#
_cell.length_a   1.000
_cell.length_b   1.000
_cell.length_c   1.000
_cell.angle_alpha   90.00
_cell.angle_beta   90.00
_cell.angle_gamma   90.00
#
_symmetry.space_group_name_H-M   'P 1'
#
loop_
_entity.id
_entity.type
_entity.pdbx_description
1 polymer ?
#
loop_
_entity_poly.entity_id
_entity_poly.type
_entity_poly.pdbx_seq_one_letter_code
_entity_poly.pdbx_strand_id
1 'polypeptide(L)'
;MAKEISMVDKSHQGKLARRYFIACEKRLSEIAPDMHQQELARWKQSRELAKSPFKSMNNALERMRARQGKLTARNHYINEINMLTGIVLKQSVKRFKTERNIQGDVREHLNANQLERLEYLERANEMLLDNDIHDFEERRFKLQSMLSNRFEKLAA
;
A
#
# COMPACT_ATOMS: atom_id res chain seq x y z
N MET A 1 3.66 1.86 20.68
CA MET A 1 2.81 0.93 21.44
C MET A 1 1.53 1.60 21.97
N ALA A 2 1.54 2.40 23.05
CA ALA A 2 0.30 2.95 23.64
C ALA A 2 -0.53 3.84 22.70
N LYS A 3 0.12 4.72 21.93
CA LYS A 3 -0.54 5.58 20.94
C LYS A 3 -1.21 4.75 19.84
N GLU A 4 -0.51 3.77 19.28
CA GLU A 4 -1.04 2.89 18.22
C GLU A 4 -2.22 2.05 18.71
N ILE A 5 -2.12 1.44 19.90
CA ILE A 5 -3.20 0.65 20.50
C ILE A 5 -4.44 1.53 20.71
N SER A 6 -4.28 2.75 21.20
CA SER A 6 -5.40 3.68 21.41
C SER A 6 -6.10 4.11 20.11
N MET A 7 -5.39 4.09 18.98
CA MET A 7 -5.98 4.45 17.69
C MET A 7 -6.96 3.38 17.19
N VAL A 8 -6.70 2.11 17.49
CA VAL A 8 -7.52 0.97 17.05
C VAL A 8 -8.57 0.58 18.10
N ASP A 9 -8.30 0.85 19.38
CA ASP A 9 -9.22 0.56 20.49
C ASP A 9 -10.48 1.44 20.44
N LYS A 10 -11.66 0.79 20.48
CA LYS A 10 -12.98 1.46 20.47
C LYS A 10 -13.53 1.72 21.87
N SER A 11 -12.85 1.26 22.92
CA SER A 11 -13.25 1.45 24.32
C SER A 11 -13.28 2.93 24.74
N HIS A 12 -13.94 3.21 25.87
CA HIS A 12 -13.91 4.55 26.47
C HIS A 12 -12.47 4.99 26.81
N GLN A 13 -11.64 4.07 27.30
CA GLN A 13 -10.24 4.34 27.62
C GLN A 13 -9.42 4.66 26.36
N GLY A 14 -9.62 3.92 25.27
CA GLY A 14 -9.02 4.22 23.96
C GLY A 14 -9.42 5.60 23.43
N LYS A 15 -10.69 6.00 23.60
CA LYS A 15 -11.15 7.37 23.28
C LYS A 15 -10.45 8.44 24.12
N LEU A 16 -10.32 8.24 25.44
CA LEU A 16 -9.61 9.18 26.31
C LEU A 16 -8.13 9.31 25.93
N ALA A 17 -7.45 8.19 25.68
CA ALA A 17 -6.06 8.17 25.25
C ALA A 17 -5.86 8.93 23.92
N ARG A 18 -6.73 8.73 22.92
CA ARG A 18 -6.70 9.52 21.67
C ARG A 18 -6.83 11.02 21.93
N ARG A 19 -7.79 11.44 22.78
CA ARG A 19 -7.97 12.86 23.13
C ARG A 19 -6.74 13.44 23.82
N TYR A 20 -6.10 12.67 24.70
CA TYR A 20 -4.85 13.05 25.34
C TYR A 20 -3.74 13.28 24.31
N PHE A 21 -3.51 12.34 23.40
CA PHE A 21 -2.48 12.50 22.37
C PHE A 21 -2.75 13.67 21.41
N ILE A 22 -4.01 13.92 21.05
CA ILE A 22 -4.41 15.10 20.25
C ILE A 22 -4.09 16.39 21.00
N ALA A 23 -4.35 16.45 22.32
CA ALA A 23 -4.04 17.62 23.13
C ALA A 23 -2.53 17.85 23.26
N CYS A 24 -1.74 16.79 23.41
CA CYS A 24 -0.28 16.87 23.40
C CYS A 24 0.25 17.43 22.07
N GLU A 25 -0.29 16.95 20.94
CA GLU A 25 0.11 17.42 19.61
C GLU A 25 -0.24 18.89 19.39
N LYS A 26 -1.41 19.35 19.84
CA LYS A 26 -1.79 20.77 19.83
C LYS A 26 -0.82 21.63 20.64
N ARG A 27 -0.52 21.22 21.87
CA ARG A 27 0.45 21.95 22.70
C ARG A 27 1.85 21.98 22.09
N LEU A 28 2.28 20.89 21.44
CA LEU A 28 3.55 20.87 20.72
C LEU A 28 3.55 21.89 19.58
N SER A 29 2.44 22.02 18.84
CA SER A 29 2.30 23.01 17.78
C SER A 29 2.35 24.46 18.28
N GLU A 30 1.93 24.70 19.53
CA GLU A 30 2.00 26.02 20.19
C GLU A 30 3.39 26.33 20.75
N ILE A 31 4.03 25.34 21.41
CA ILE A 31 5.32 25.53 22.10
C ILE A 31 6.50 25.51 21.13
N ALA A 32 6.47 24.62 20.12
CA ALA A 32 7.57 24.39 19.20
C ALA A 32 7.04 24.15 17.77
N PRO A 33 6.53 25.20 17.09
CA PRO A 33 5.88 25.08 15.79
C PRO A 33 6.80 24.47 14.73
N ASP A 34 8.09 24.82 14.74
CA ASP A 34 9.06 24.30 13.77
C ASP A 34 9.29 22.79 13.93
N MET A 35 9.43 22.31 15.17
CA MET A 35 9.54 20.87 15.46
C MET A 35 8.27 20.12 15.07
N HIS A 36 7.10 20.69 15.39
CA HIS A 36 5.82 20.12 15.01
C HIS A 36 5.68 20.01 13.48
N GLN A 37 6.04 21.06 12.74
CA GLN A 37 6.01 21.05 11.28
C GLN A 37 6.97 20.04 10.68
N GLN A 38 8.19 19.91 11.22
CA GLN A 38 9.16 18.91 10.77
C GLN A 38 8.65 17.47 10.96
N GLU A 39 8.12 17.15 12.14
CA GLU A 39 7.56 15.82 12.42
C GLU A 39 6.32 15.54 11.59
N LEU A 40 5.45 16.54 11.39
CA LEU A 40 4.30 16.42 10.50
C LEU A 40 4.72 16.21 9.03
N ALA A 41 5.77 16.90 8.57
CA ALA A 41 6.33 16.73 7.24
C ALA A 41 6.94 15.34 7.07
N ARG A 42 7.70 14.84 8.05
CA ARG A 42 8.23 13.46 8.08
C ARG A 42 7.11 12.43 8.01
N TRP A 43 6.03 12.62 8.78
CA TRP A 43 4.87 11.74 8.75
C TRP A 43 4.16 11.76 7.38
N LYS A 44 3.93 12.96 6.81
CA LYS A 44 3.34 13.11 5.47
C LYS A 44 4.21 12.48 4.40
N GLN A 45 5.53 12.69 4.46
CA GLN A 45 6.49 12.10 3.53
C GLN A 45 6.51 10.58 3.64
N SER A 46 6.51 10.03 4.85
CA SER A 46 6.41 8.58 5.08
C SER A 46 5.11 8.01 4.48
N ARG A 47 3.99 8.72 4.64
CA ARG A 47 2.70 8.33 4.05
C ARG A 47 2.70 8.42 2.52
N GLU A 48 3.33 9.45 1.96
CA GLU A 48 3.45 9.62 0.51
C GLU A 48 4.38 8.55 -0.08
N LEU A 49 5.51 8.27 0.56
CA LEU A 49 6.43 7.18 0.18
C LEU A 49 5.74 5.81 0.19
N ALA A 50 4.90 5.53 1.19
CA ALA A 50 4.14 4.29 1.27
C ALA A 50 3.05 4.16 0.17
N LYS A 51 2.66 5.26 -0.48
CA LYS A 51 1.71 5.32 -1.59
C LYS A 51 2.37 5.56 -2.95
N SER A 52 3.62 5.98 -2.96
CA SER A 52 4.36 6.38 -4.16
C SER A 52 4.47 5.23 -5.17
N PRO A 53 4.81 3.99 -4.79
CA PRO A 53 4.87 2.88 -5.74
C PRO A 53 3.53 2.61 -6.42
N PHE A 54 2.44 2.60 -5.65
CA PHE A 54 1.09 2.40 -6.18
C PHE A 54 0.69 3.47 -7.19
N LYS A 55 0.93 4.76 -6.88
CA LYS A 55 0.64 5.87 -7.81
C LYS A 55 1.49 5.79 -9.08
N SER A 56 2.78 5.47 -8.92
CA SER A 56 3.71 5.36 -10.05
C SER A 56 3.31 4.23 -11.01
N MET A 57 2.96 3.06 -10.47
CA MET A 57 2.44 1.93 -11.24
C MET A 57 1.14 2.28 -11.99
N ASN A 58 0.20 2.98 -11.35
CA ASN A 58 -1.04 3.41 -12.02
C ASN A 58 -0.77 4.35 -13.19
N ASN A 59 0.18 5.28 -13.03
CA ASN A 59 0.60 6.17 -14.11
C ASN A 59 1.26 5.37 -15.25
N ALA A 60 2.07 4.36 -14.94
CA ALA A 60 2.67 3.48 -15.95
C ALA A 60 1.60 2.68 -16.71
N LEU A 61 0.56 2.19 -16.02
CA LEU A 61 -0.58 1.54 -16.66
C LEU A 61 -1.30 2.48 -17.63
N GLU A 62 -1.53 3.73 -17.22
CA GLU A 62 -2.12 4.76 -18.08
C GLU A 62 -1.28 5.02 -19.32
N ARG A 63 0.04 5.25 -19.14
CA ARG A 63 0.97 5.47 -20.26
C ARG A 63 0.99 4.27 -21.21
N MET A 64 1.09 3.05 -20.69
CA MET A 64 1.10 1.83 -21.49
C MET A 64 -0.18 1.70 -22.32
N ARG A 65 -1.35 1.96 -21.73
CA ARG A 65 -2.62 1.91 -22.46
C ARG A 65 -2.75 3.03 -23.49
N ALA A 66 -2.29 4.23 -23.16
CA ALA A 66 -2.26 5.35 -24.08
C ALA A 66 -1.37 5.08 -25.30
N ARG A 67 -0.21 4.42 -25.12
CA ARG A 67 0.64 3.95 -26.25
C ARG A 67 -0.10 2.98 -27.18
N GLN A 68 -1.06 2.21 -26.66
CA GLN A 68 -1.94 1.34 -27.45
C GLN A 68 -3.17 2.05 -28.04
N GLY A 69 -3.30 3.37 -27.87
CA GLY A 69 -4.48 4.12 -28.28
C GLY A 69 -5.74 3.82 -27.46
N LYS A 70 -5.60 3.27 -26.24
CA LYS A 70 -6.72 2.87 -25.37
C LYS A 70 -6.84 3.79 -24.17
N LEU A 71 -8.08 4.10 -23.79
CA LEU A 71 -8.36 4.78 -22.53
C LEU A 71 -8.24 3.83 -21.34
N THR A 72 -7.90 4.38 -20.17
CA THR A 72 -7.80 3.63 -18.91
C THR A 72 -9.04 3.84 -18.06
N ALA A 73 -9.82 2.78 -17.86
CA ALA A 73 -10.98 2.77 -17.00
C ALA A 73 -10.65 2.25 -15.59
N ARG A 74 -11.52 2.57 -14.61
CA ARG A 74 -11.37 2.25 -13.18
C ARG A 74 -11.11 0.76 -12.91
N ASN A 75 -11.76 -0.12 -13.67
CA ASN A 75 -11.62 -1.57 -13.53
C ASN A 75 -10.18 -2.06 -13.81
N HIS A 76 -9.41 -1.36 -14.65
CA HIS A 76 -8.02 -1.76 -14.93
C HIS A 76 -7.13 -1.60 -13.70
N TYR A 77 -7.22 -0.48 -12.99
CA TYR A 77 -6.47 -0.32 -11.73
C TYR A 77 -6.90 -1.34 -10.67
N ILE A 78 -8.20 -1.63 -10.57
CA ILE A 78 -8.71 -2.65 -9.65
C ILE A 78 -8.12 -4.03 -9.99
N ASN A 79 -8.03 -4.37 -11.27
CA ASN A 79 -7.47 -5.64 -11.71
C ASN A 79 -5.98 -5.75 -11.36
N GLU A 80 -5.19 -4.71 -11.61
CA GLU A 80 -3.76 -4.67 -11.25
C GLU A 80 -3.55 -4.84 -9.73
N ILE A 81 -4.28 -4.07 -8.91
CA ILE A 81 -4.19 -4.18 -7.44
C ILE A 81 -4.57 -5.58 -6.96
N ASN A 82 -5.65 -6.14 -7.51
CA ASN A 82 -6.11 -7.46 -7.12
C ASN A 82 -5.12 -8.56 -7.52
N MET A 83 -4.44 -8.41 -8.65
CA MET A 83 -3.36 -9.31 -9.08
C MET A 83 -2.20 -9.28 -8.10
N LEU A 84 -1.65 -8.08 -7.82
CA LEU A 84 -0.49 -7.95 -6.92
C LEU A 84 -0.81 -8.40 -5.50
N THR A 85 -1.94 -7.95 -4.96
CA THR A 85 -2.40 -8.34 -3.63
C THR A 85 -2.65 -9.85 -3.56
N GLY A 86 -3.22 -10.44 -4.63
CA GLY A 86 -3.45 -11.88 -4.70
C GLY A 86 -2.17 -12.70 -4.71
N ILE A 87 -1.12 -12.21 -5.38
CA ILE A 87 0.23 -12.81 -5.34
C ILE A 87 0.78 -12.79 -3.90
N VAL A 88 0.73 -11.64 -3.22
CA VAL A 88 1.24 -11.50 -1.83
C VAL A 88 0.48 -12.40 -0.85
N LEU A 89 -0.84 -12.45 -0.97
CA LEU A 89 -1.69 -13.25 -0.08
C LEU A 89 -1.69 -14.75 -0.43
N LYS A 90 -1.17 -15.14 -1.60
CA LYS A 90 -1.30 -16.50 -2.17
C LYS A 90 -2.76 -16.97 -2.29
N GLN A 91 -3.72 -16.05 -2.34
CA GLN A 91 -5.15 -16.29 -2.52
C GLN A 91 -5.86 -15.08 -3.13
N SER A 92 -7.12 -15.23 -3.58
CA SER A 92 -7.84 -14.09 -4.17
C SER A 92 -8.23 -13.05 -3.12
N VAL A 93 -8.20 -11.77 -3.51
CA VAL A 93 -8.59 -10.64 -2.65
C VAL A 93 -10.04 -10.77 -2.17
N LYS A 94 -10.93 -11.27 -3.03
CA LYS A 94 -12.34 -11.51 -2.69
C LYS A 94 -12.45 -12.54 -1.55
N ARG A 95 -11.73 -13.67 -1.66
CA ARG A 95 -11.73 -14.72 -0.63
C ARG A 95 -11.17 -14.19 0.69
N PHE A 96 -10.04 -13.49 0.65
CA PHE A 96 -9.44 -12.88 1.84
C PHE A 96 -10.39 -11.90 2.55
N LYS A 97 -11.11 -11.05 1.80
CA LYS A 97 -12.12 -10.15 2.38
C LYS A 97 -13.24 -10.91 3.07
N THR A 98 -13.76 -11.96 2.45
CA THR A 98 -14.83 -12.78 3.02
C THR A 98 -14.37 -13.51 4.29
N GLU A 99 -13.21 -14.16 4.26
CA GLU A 99 -12.66 -14.92 5.40
C GLU A 99 -12.43 -14.03 6.64
N ARG A 100 -12.08 -12.76 6.43
CA ARG A 100 -11.77 -11.80 7.51
C ARG A 100 -12.87 -10.77 7.78
N ASN A 101 -14.04 -10.89 7.13
CA ASN A 101 -15.13 -9.92 7.21
C ASN A 101 -14.68 -8.46 6.99
N ILE A 102 -13.76 -8.25 6.05
CA ILE A 102 -13.18 -6.93 5.79
C ILE A 102 -14.13 -6.11 4.91
N GLN A 103 -14.56 -4.96 5.43
CA GLN A 103 -15.26 -3.91 4.69
C GLN A 103 -14.29 -2.77 4.40
N GLY A 104 -13.87 -2.61 3.14
CA GLY A 104 -12.96 -1.52 2.73
C GLY A 104 -11.71 -1.98 1.97
N ASP A 105 -10.62 -1.24 2.16
CA ASP A 105 -9.32 -1.48 1.52
C ASP A 105 -8.57 -2.64 2.18
N VAL A 106 -8.06 -3.55 1.36
CA VAL A 106 -7.27 -4.69 1.83
C VAL A 106 -5.90 -4.26 2.32
N ARG A 107 -5.32 -3.18 1.76
CA ARG A 107 -3.99 -2.71 2.13
C ARG A 107 -3.87 -2.40 3.63
N GLU A 108 -4.94 -1.87 4.23
CA GLU A 108 -4.99 -1.55 5.67
C GLU A 108 -4.97 -2.78 6.58
N HIS A 109 -5.20 -3.97 6.01
CA HIS A 109 -5.28 -5.24 6.74
C HIS A 109 -4.06 -6.15 6.49
N LEU A 110 -3.07 -5.65 5.74
CA LEU A 110 -1.81 -6.34 5.48
C LEU A 110 -0.80 -6.05 6.59
N ASN A 111 -0.01 -7.05 6.97
CA ASN A 111 1.10 -6.86 7.91
C ASN A 111 2.32 -6.22 7.21
N ALA A 112 3.33 -5.82 8.00
CA ALA A 112 4.52 -5.13 7.47
C ALA A 112 5.25 -5.92 6.36
N ASN A 113 5.44 -7.23 6.54
CA ASN A 113 6.10 -8.08 5.53
C ASN A 113 5.27 -8.19 4.25
N GLN A 114 3.95 -8.22 4.37
CA GLN A 114 3.03 -8.25 3.22
C GLN A 114 3.03 -6.91 2.47
N LEU A 115 3.06 -5.79 3.21
CA LEU A 115 3.17 -4.45 2.62
C LEU A 115 4.49 -4.27 1.87
N GLU A 116 5.61 -4.69 2.44
CA GLU A 116 6.92 -4.64 1.78
C GLU A 116 6.92 -5.42 0.45
N ARG A 117 6.37 -6.63 0.47
CA ARG A 117 6.24 -7.47 -0.75
C ARG A 117 5.31 -6.82 -1.77
N LEU A 118 4.22 -6.19 -1.34
CA LEU A 118 3.30 -5.49 -2.22
C LEU A 118 3.97 -4.27 -2.88
N GLU A 119 4.69 -3.45 -2.11
CA GLU A 119 5.43 -2.30 -2.63
C GLU A 119 6.51 -2.72 -3.64
N TYR A 120 7.21 -3.83 -3.39
CA TYR A 120 8.14 -4.38 -4.37
C TYR A 120 7.45 -4.75 -5.67
N LEU A 121 6.31 -5.44 -5.59
CA LEU A 121 5.53 -5.83 -6.76
C LEU A 121 4.97 -4.63 -7.51
N GLU A 122 4.56 -3.56 -6.83
CA GLU A 122 4.11 -2.32 -7.46
C GLU A 122 5.22 -1.70 -8.32
N ARG A 123 6.44 -1.60 -7.79
CA ARG A 123 7.62 -1.11 -8.55
C ARG A 123 8.01 -2.04 -9.69
N ALA A 124 7.97 -3.35 -9.46
CA ALA A 124 8.27 -4.33 -10.50
C ALA A 124 7.27 -4.25 -11.65
N ASN A 125 5.96 -4.16 -11.34
CA ASN A 125 4.92 -4.09 -12.34
C ASN A 125 4.98 -2.78 -13.14
N GLU A 126 5.30 -1.66 -12.48
CA GLU A 126 5.63 -0.40 -13.16
C GLU A 126 6.70 -0.60 -14.25
N MET A 127 7.82 -1.25 -13.91
CA MET A 127 8.88 -1.53 -14.88
C MET A 127 8.40 -2.45 -16.02
N LEU A 128 7.60 -3.47 -15.74
CA LEU A 128 7.07 -4.37 -16.78
C LEU A 128 6.12 -3.61 -17.73
N LEU A 129 5.29 -2.71 -17.20
CA LEU A 129 4.40 -1.86 -17.99
C LEU A 129 5.17 -0.87 -18.85
N ASP A 130 6.25 -0.29 -18.33
CA ASP A 130 7.13 0.62 -19.10
C ASP A 130 7.98 -0.13 -20.15
N ASN A 131 8.22 -1.44 -19.98
CA ASN A 131 8.84 -2.32 -20.99
C ASN A 131 7.83 -2.95 -21.96
N ASP A 132 6.61 -2.42 -22.03
CA ASP A 132 5.56 -2.85 -22.96
C ASP A 132 5.17 -4.35 -22.86
N ILE A 133 5.34 -4.96 -21.69
CA ILE A 133 4.82 -6.31 -21.43
C ILE A 133 3.32 -6.19 -21.15
N HIS A 134 2.52 -6.29 -22.21
CA HIS A 134 1.10 -5.98 -22.18
C HIS A 134 0.20 -7.14 -21.73
N ASP A 135 0.64 -8.38 -21.89
CA ASP A 135 -0.13 -9.54 -21.49
C ASP A 135 -0.22 -9.63 -19.95
N PHE A 136 -1.45 -9.77 -19.47
CA PHE A 136 -1.73 -9.73 -18.03
C PHE A 136 -1.22 -10.98 -17.31
N GLU A 137 -1.38 -12.17 -17.90
CA GLU A 137 -0.91 -13.41 -17.29
C GLU A 137 0.61 -13.51 -17.35
N GLU A 138 1.23 -13.08 -18.46
CA GLU A 138 2.68 -13.00 -18.57
C GLU A 138 3.28 -12.10 -17.48
N ARG A 139 2.72 -10.90 -17.26
CA ARG A 139 3.13 -10.03 -16.15
C ARG A 139 2.95 -10.72 -14.80
N ARG A 140 1.79 -11.35 -14.57
CA ARG A 140 1.50 -12.07 -13.33
C ARG A 140 2.54 -13.15 -13.03
N PHE A 141 2.90 -13.97 -14.02
CA PHE A 141 3.92 -15.01 -13.86
C PHE A 141 5.32 -14.41 -13.58
N LYS A 142 5.74 -13.39 -14.35
CA LYS A 142 7.02 -12.71 -14.12
C LYS A 142 7.11 -12.13 -12.71
N LEU A 143 6.04 -11.48 -12.24
CA LEU A 143 5.96 -10.90 -10.90
C LEU A 143 6.07 -11.95 -9.80
N GLN A 144 5.41 -13.10 -9.97
CA GLN A 144 5.56 -14.24 -9.05
C GLN A 144 7.01 -14.73 -9.00
N SER A 145 7.66 -14.91 -10.15
CA SER A 145 9.07 -15.31 -10.22
C SER A 145 9.99 -14.28 -9.57
N MET A 146 9.78 -12.99 -9.84
CA MET A 146 10.54 -11.87 -9.25
C MET A 146 10.39 -11.82 -7.72
N LEU A 147 9.20 -12.08 -7.19
CA LEU A 147 8.94 -12.11 -5.75
C LEU A 147 9.65 -13.30 -5.09
N SER A 148 9.55 -14.49 -5.67
CA SER A 148 10.21 -15.69 -5.16
C SER A 148 11.74 -15.52 -5.16
N ASN A 149 12.29 -14.99 -6.26
CA ASN A 149 13.72 -14.70 -6.36
C ASN A 149 14.22 -13.73 -5.29
N ARG A 150 13.43 -12.71 -4.94
CA ARG A 150 13.84 -11.69 -3.95
C ARG A 150 13.66 -12.15 -2.51
N PHE A 151 12.57 -12.85 -2.18
CA PHE A 151 12.19 -13.09 -0.79
C PHE A 151 12.18 -14.56 -0.36
N GLU A 152 12.16 -15.51 -1.29
CA GLU A 152 12.12 -16.95 -0.96
C GLU A 152 13.50 -17.60 -1.18
N LYS A 153 14.28 -17.15 -2.17
CA LYS A 153 15.64 -17.66 -2.40
C LYS A 153 16.71 -17.19 -1.39
N LEU A 154 16.44 -16.13 -0.61
CA LEU A 154 17.34 -15.66 0.45
C LEU A 154 17.17 -16.44 1.77
N ALA A 155 16.19 -17.34 1.86
CA ALA A 155 15.89 -18.14 3.05
C ALA A 155 16.44 -19.58 2.99
N ALA A 156 17.21 -19.92 1.95
CA ALA A 156 17.86 -21.21 1.74
C ALA A 156 19.38 -21.00 1.69
#